data_AF-A0AAV4DZI1-F1
#
_entry.id   AF-A0AAV4DZI1-F1
#
_cell.length_a   1.000
_cell.length_b   1.000
_cell.length_c   1.000
_cell.angle_alpha   90.00
_cell.angle_beta   90.00
_cell.angle_gamma   90.00
#
_symmetry.space_group_name_H-M   'P 1'
#
loop_
_entity.id
_entity.type
_entity.pdbx_description
1 polymer ?
#
loop_
_entity_poly.entity_id
_entity_poly.type
_entity_poly.pdbx_seq_one_letter_code
_entity_poly.pdbx_strand_id
1 'polypeptide(L)'
;MQAWGGPGATPGLHSASSAGWVSGGEAALLIRNGTCFSEIDLRTGLHAAAATISLEKTLTACSLYLPPNSQVSKLSLAELFEQLPKPFLVLGDFNAHSPAWGDTRRDGRGRMLEEFTAENDLIILNSGEQTFVHSASPSIAAECSWAAHSDLCGSDHFPMFLTFTSNLSSNVNTTSFNFKKADWNRFGDLCKLSLDDSVADIEQFTSKLLDAARSSIPFHKGTKNKTRVPWFTQECRQALRERKKAQRKYFKTPSFENFINFKKQKVKVKFVIKNSKKQSWKTYVSSLNSNTFSKTVSKKIKKIKGKNFAPSCHLKKDGQIISNLKDHADHLAETFSNNSSSENYSKNFQQTKQRAEKVHLNFSSDNNEPYNNPLFMLELKNSIIKSNESAAGPDGVYYQFLRHLPESCLHTLLKLFNNIWTTGDIPPSWREASVVPIPKPGKDPSDPSDYRPIPDLPTFRFRREKSR
;
A
#
# COMPACT_ATOMS: atom_id res chain seq x y z
N MET A 1 8.70 5.04 -9.69
CA MET A 1 9.64 3.92 -9.85
C MET A 1 11.05 4.49 -9.93
N GLN A 2 12.08 3.85 -9.38
CA GLN A 2 13.46 4.26 -9.60
C GLN A 2 14.22 3.06 -10.18
N ALA A 3 14.73 3.22 -11.40
CA ALA A 3 15.60 2.27 -12.08
C ALA A 3 17.06 2.72 -11.90
N TRP A 4 17.96 1.76 -11.68
CA TRP A 4 19.41 1.99 -11.57
C TRP A 4 20.13 1.07 -12.55
N GLY A 5 21.14 1.59 -13.24
CA GLY A 5 22.09 0.84 -14.07
C GLY A 5 23.52 1.33 -13.82
N GLY A 6 24.48 0.41 -13.77
CA GLY A 6 25.92 0.70 -13.67
C GLY A 6 26.69 -0.13 -12.63
N PRO A 7 28.05 -0.11 -12.67
CA PRO A 7 28.89 -0.83 -11.74
C PRO A 7 28.68 -0.29 -10.30
N GLY A 8 28.12 -1.13 -9.43
CA GLY A 8 27.74 -0.74 -8.06
C GLY A 8 26.24 -0.52 -7.83
N ALA A 9 25.38 -0.91 -8.78
CA ALA A 9 23.91 -0.92 -8.67
C ALA A 9 23.35 -1.97 -7.68
N THR A 10 24.11 -2.41 -6.68
CA THR A 10 23.54 -3.13 -5.54
C THR A 10 22.93 -2.10 -4.59
N PRO A 11 21.63 -2.20 -4.26
CA PRO A 11 21.07 -1.37 -3.21
C PRO A 11 21.83 -1.66 -1.92
N GLY A 12 22.60 -0.69 -1.43
CA GLY A 12 23.21 -0.83 -0.12
C GLY A 12 22.12 -1.21 0.88
N LEU A 13 22.32 -2.34 1.58
CA LEU A 13 21.38 -3.04 2.47
C LEU A 13 20.61 -2.15 3.48
N HIS A 14 20.98 -0.89 3.64
CA HIS A 14 20.46 0.03 4.64
C HIS A 14 19.33 0.97 4.16
N SER A 15 19.00 1.04 2.86
CA SER A 15 17.81 1.79 2.39
C SER A 15 16.71 0.93 1.79
N ALA A 16 16.98 -0.35 1.49
CA ALA A 16 16.03 -1.28 0.88
C ALA A 16 15.04 -1.92 1.88
N SER A 17 15.17 -1.65 3.19
CA SER A 17 14.37 -2.31 4.24
C SER A 17 12.85 -2.03 4.19
N SER A 18 12.36 -1.26 3.21
CA SER A 18 10.96 -0.86 3.08
C SER A 18 10.46 -0.83 1.63
N ALA A 19 11.00 -1.67 0.74
CA ALA A 19 10.63 -1.74 -0.68
C ALA A 19 10.86 -3.17 -1.21
N GLY A 20 10.00 -3.63 -2.14
CA GLY A 20 10.29 -4.82 -2.95
C GLY A 20 11.32 -4.49 -4.01
N TRP A 21 12.05 -5.49 -4.50
CA TRP A 21 13.03 -5.29 -5.58
C TRP A 21 13.14 -6.51 -6.48
N VAL A 22 13.52 -6.28 -7.73
CA VAL A 22 13.80 -7.27 -8.77
C VAL A 22 15.14 -6.91 -9.41
N SER A 23 15.95 -7.90 -9.78
CA SER A 23 17.27 -7.65 -10.38
C SER A 23 17.66 -8.69 -11.41
N GLY A 24 18.41 -8.25 -12.42
CA GLY A 24 19.08 -9.13 -13.37
C GLY A 24 20.37 -8.47 -13.86
N GLY A 25 21.50 -9.12 -13.59
CA GLY A 25 22.81 -8.54 -13.85
C GLY A 25 23.07 -7.25 -13.06
N GLU A 26 23.41 -6.17 -13.77
CA GLU A 26 23.65 -4.83 -13.20
C GLU A 26 22.41 -3.91 -13.19
N ALA A 27 21.24 -4.44 -13.57
CA ALA A 27 19.99 -3.69 -13.55
C ALA A 27 19.11 -4.12 -12.37
N ALA A 28 18.45 -3.14 -11.74
CA ALA A 28 17.49 -3.41 -10.66
C ALA A 28 16.28 -2.47 -10.70
N LEU A 29 15.15 -2.98 -10.20
CA LEU A 29 13.92 -2.25 -9.99
C LEU A 29 13.61 -2.18 -8.50
N LEU A 30 13.33 -0.97 -8.01
CA LEU A 30 12.89 -0.74 -6.63
C LEU A 30 11.41 -0.34 -6.61
N ILE A 31 10.59 -1.15 -5.93
CA ILE A 31 9.13 -1.04 -5.89
C ILE A 31 8.67 -0.61 -4.50
N ARG A 32 7.83 0.42 -4.43
CA ARG A 32 7.38 1.00 -3.17
C ARG A 32 6.56 0.01 -2.36
N ASN A 33 6.75 0.00 -1.04
CA ASN A 33 5.96 -0.83 -0.13
C ASN A 33 4.44 -0.60 -0.26
N GLY A 34 3.70 -1.70 -0.23
CA GLY A 34 2.24 -1.74 -0.44
C GLY A 34 1.82 -1.72 -1.91
N THR A 35 2.76 -1.66 -2.85
CA THR A 35 2.45 -1.79 -4.28
C THR A 35 2.51 -3.26 -4.66
N CYS A 36 1.45 -3.75 -5.29
CA CYS A 36 1.37 -5.13 -5.73
C CYS A 36 2.23 -5.34 -6.98
N PHE A 37 3.09 -6.38 -6.99
CA PHE A 37 3.94 -6.69 -8.13
C PHE A 37 4.26 -8.18 -8.29
N SER A 38 4.69 -8.56 -9.49
CA SER A 38 5.25 -9.89 -9.82
C SER A 38 6.48 -9.73 -10.68
N GLU A 39 7.56 -10.43 -10.33
CA GLU A 39 8.78 -10.53 -11.14
C GLU A 39 8.51 -11.27 -12.44
N ILE A 40 9.19 -10.84 -13.52
CA ILE A 40 9.19 -11.53 -14.81
C ILE A 40 10.56 -12.16 -14.98
N ASP A 41 10.59 -13.48 -15.06
CA ASP A 41 11.82 -14.25 -15.29
C ASP A 41 12.29 -14.07 -16.74
N LEU A 42 13.21 -13.13 -16.95
CA LEU A 42 13.77 -12.83 -18.26
C LEU A 42 14.86 -13.85 -18.64
N ARG A 43 14.72 -14.46 -19.80
CA ARG A 43 15.75 -15.28 -20.45
C ARG A 43 16.53 -14.40 -21.41
N THR A 44 17.52 -13.69 -20.90
CA THR A 44 18.38 -12.78 -21.68
C THR A 44 19.81 -12.77 -21.16
N GLY A 45 20.78 -12.57 -22.05
CA GLY A 45 22.17 -12.28 -21.67
C GLY A 45 22.40 -10.81 -21.31
N LEU A 46 21.40 -9.95 -21.49
CA LEU A 46 21.48 -8.53 -21.15
C LEU A 46 21.27 -8.30 -19.65
N HIS A 47 21.84 -7.21 -19.13
CA HIS A 47 21.57 -6.79 -17.75
C HIS A 47 20.19 -6.14 -17.69
N ALA A 48 19.15 -6.97 -17.50
CA ALA A 48 17.76 -6.54 -17.49
C ALA A 48 16.99 -7.13 -16.30
N ALA A 49 16.06 -6.35 -15.75
CA ALA A 49 15.21 -6.74 -14.64
C ALA A 49 13.79 -6.26 -14.91
N ALA A 50 12.79 -7.14 -14.95
CA ALA A 50 11.41 -6.75 -15.25
C ALA A 50 10.40 -7.22 -14.20
N ALA A 51 9.37 -6.41 -14.00
CA ALA A 51 8.27 -6.72 -13.10
C ALA A 51 6.95 -6.16 -13.65
N THR A 52 5.88 -6.92 -13.49
CA THR A 52 4.51 -6.41 -13.64
C THR A 52 4.11 -5.74 -12.34
N ILE A 53 3.58 -4.51 -12.42
CA ILE A 53 3.22 -3.68 -11.26
C ILE A 53 1.76 -3.26 -11.39
N SER A 54 0.98 -3.47 -10.33
CA SER A 54 -0.38 -2.95 -10.23
C SER A 54 -0.36 -1.57 -9.59
N LEU A 55 -0.65 -0.55 -10.39
CA LEU A 55 -0.95 0.80 -9.94
C LEU A 55 -2.48 1.00 -10.03
N GLU A 56 -2.94 2.04 -10.73
CA GLU A 56 -4.35 2.18 -11.14
C GLU A 56 -4.69 1.27 -12.33
N LYS A 57 -3.69 1.03 -13.18
CA LYS A 57 -3.67 0.04 -14.24
C LYS A 57 -2.45 -0.86 -14.02
N THR A 58 -2.48 -2.04 -14.62
CA THR A 58 -1.32 -2.92 -14.65
C THR A 58 -0.32 -2.43 -15.68
N LEU A 59 0.95 -2.35 -15.28
CA LEU A 59 2.05 -1.94 -16.13
C LEU A 59 3.24 -2.89 -15.96
N THR A 60 3.82 -3.34 -17.06
CA THR A 60 5.14 -3.98 -17.04
C THR A 60 6.22 -2.91 -17.05
N ALA A 61 7.19 -3.02 -16.16
CA ALA A 61 8.35 -2.14 -16.18
C ALA A 61 9.63 -2.97 -16.20
N CYS A 62 10.57 -2.58 -17.06
CA CYS A 62 11.84 -3.23 -17.26
C CYS A 62 12.97 -2.22 -17.05
N SER A 63 13.89 -2.52 -16.12
CA SER A 63 15.18 -1.85 -16.03
C SER A 63 16.15 -2.51 -16.98
N LEU A 64 16.84 -1.75 -17.83
CA LEU A 64 17.82 -2.25 -18.78
C LEU A 64 19.12 -1.45 -18.66
N TYR A 65 20.24 -2.16 -18.53
CA TYR A 65 21.57 -1.58 -18.56
C TYR A 65 22.39 -2.21 -19.68
N LEU A 66 22.90 -1.39 -20.60
CA LEU A 66 23.78 -1.81 -21.68
C LEU A 66 25.18 -1.23 -21.42
N PRO A 67 26.17 -2.04 -21.03
CA PRO A 67 27.53 -1.55 -20.76
C PRO A 67 28.14 -0.88 -22.00
N PRO A 68 28.95 0.19 -21.85
CA PRO A 68 29.44 0.98 -22.97
C PRO A 68 30.23 0.17 -24.00
N ASN A 69 30.98 -0.86 -23.56
CA ASN A 69 31.81 -1.70 -24.41
C ASN A 69 31.17 -3.05 -24.79
N SER A 70 29.87 -3.23 -24.51
CA SER A 70 29.17 -4.48 -24.84
C SER A 70 28.71 -4.52 -26.30
N GLN A 71 28.82 -5.68 -26.96
CA GLN A 71 28.21 -5.89 -28.26
C GLN A 71 26.73 -6.22 -28.05
N VAL A 72 25.84 -5.35 -28.51
CA VAL A 72 24.38 -5.51 -28.40
C VAL A 72 23.82 -5.60 -29.81
N SER A 73 23.05 -6.66 -30.08
CA SER A 73 22.42 -6.87 -31.40
C SER A 73 20.93 -6.53 -31.35
N LYS A 74 20.34 -6.16 -32.50
CA LYS A 74 18.88 -5.97 -32.63
C LYS A 74 18.12 -7.24 -32.22
N LEU A 75 18.65 -8.41 -32.56
CA LEU A 75 18.04 -9.70 -32.20
C LEU A 75 17.94 -9.88 -30.68
N SER A 76 19.04 -9.61 -29.94
CA SER A 76 19.03 -9.72 -28.47
C SER A 76 18.06 -8.75 -27.78
N LEU A 77 17.79 -7.59 -28.41
CA LEU A 77 16.79 -6.65 -27.93
C LEU A 77 15.37 -7.11 -28.28
N ALA A 78 15.14 -7.64 -29.48
CA ALA A 78 13.86 -8.22 -29.88
C ALA A 78 13.45 -9.36 -28.93
N GLU A 79 14.35 -10.31 -28.68
CA GLU A 79 14.14 -11.43 -27.75
C GLU A 79 13.78 -10.95 -26.33
N LEU A 80 14.38 -9.86 -25.85
CA LEU A 80 14.04 -9.26 -24.56
C LEU A 80 12.64 -8.64 -24.58
N PHE A 81 12.32 -7.86 -25.60
CA PHE A 81 11.06 -7.10 -25.68
C PHE A 81 9.85 -8.01 -25.91
N GLU A 82 10.02 -9.13 -26.64
CA GLU A 82 8.97 -10.16 -26.80
C GLU A 82 8.56 -10.80 -25.46
N GLN A 83 9.46 -10.83 -24.47
CA GLN A 83 9.17 -11.36 -23.14
C GLN A 83 8.41 -10.39 -22.24
N LEU A 84 8.18 -9.14 -22.67
CA LEU A 84 7.53 -8.10 -21.86
C LEU A 84 6.03 -8.01 -22.16
N PRO A 85 5.14 -8.36 -21.20
CA PRO A 85 3.71 -8.20 -21.39
C PRO A 85 3.32 -6.73 -21.59
N LYS A 86 2.49 -6.45 -22.60
CA LYS A 86 1.95 -5.10 -22.84
C LYS A 86 0.86 -4.75 -21.79
N PRO A 87 0.74 -3.47 -21.40
CA PRO A 87 1.60 -2.35 -21.77
C PRO A 87 2.91 -2.37 -20.96
N PHE A 88 4.02 -1.96 -21.58
CA PHE A 88 5.34 -1.99 -20.93
C PHE A 88 6.12 -0.67 -21.06
N LEU A 89 7.03 -0.49 -20.11
CA LEU A 89 7.95 0.64 -20.01
C LEU A 89 9.38 0.13 -19.82
N VAL A 90 10.31 0.50 -20.70
CA VAL A 90 11.73 0.16 -20.59
C VAL A 90 12.53 1.40 -20.22
N LEU A 91 13.28 1.29 -19.13
CA LEU A 91 14.05 2.38 -18.52
C LEU A 91 15.47 1.92 -18.25
N GLY A 92 16.43 2.82 -18.40
CA GLY A 92 17.77 2.60 -17.86
C GLY A 92 18.85 3.31 -18.67
N ASP A 93 20.05 2.77 -18.62
CA ASP A 93 21.22 3.34 -19.27
C ASP A 93 21.66 2.43 -20.43
N PHE A 94 21.48 2.95 -21.64
CA PHE A 94 21.74 2.26 -22.89
C PHE A 94 23.15 2.52 -23.43
N ASN A 95 23.92 3.43 -22.81
CA ASN A 95 25.22 3.91 -23.30
C ASN A 95 25.24 4.15 -24.82
N ALA A 96 24.24 4.89 -25.32
CA ALA A 96 24.05 5.16 -26.74
C ALA A 96 23.79 6.66 -26.98
N HIS A 97 24.38 7.20 -28.04
CA HIS A 97 24.28 8.61 -28.38
C HIS A 97 23.36 8.79 -29.58
N SER A 98 22.28 9.58 -29.44
CA SER A 98 21.46 10.00 -30.58
C SER A 98 20.67 11.28 -30.34
N PRO A 99 20.42 12.09 -31.40
CA PRO A 99 19.53 13.25 -31.32
C PRO A 99 18.10 12.94 -30.86
N ALA A 100 17.59 11.72 -31.13
CA ALA A 100 16.24 11.32 -30.73
C ALA A 100 15.97 11.40 -29.21
N TRP A 101 17.01 11.40 -28.38
CA TRP A 101 16.92 11.56 -26.92
C TRP A 101 17.82 12.69 -26.39
N GLY A 102 18.12 13.68 -27.23
CA GLY A 102 18.77 14.93 -26.81
C GLY A 102 20.30 14.92 -26.77
N ASP A 103 20.97 13.94 -27.38
CA ASP A 103 22.42 13.99 -27.59
C ASP A 103 22.77 14.77 -28.87
N THR A 104 23.89 15.49 -28.87
CA THR A 104 24.36 16.19 -30.09
C THR A 104 25.03 15.26 -31.08
N ARG A 105 25.45 14.08 -30.63
CA ARG A 105 26.14 13.07 -31.44
C ARG A 105 25.20 11.89 -31.72
N ARG A 106 25.44 11.21 -32.85
CA ARG A 106 24.85 9.92 -33.17
C ARG A 106 25.95 8.89 -33.32
N ASP A 107 25.94 7.86 -32.47
CA ASP A 107 26.84 6.71 -32.60
C ASP A 107 26.15 5.49 -33.24
N GLY A 108 26.91 4.42 -33.49
CA GLY A 108 26.38 3.21 -34.12
C GLY A 108 25.30 2.52 -33.28
N ARG A 109 25.45 2.51 -31.95
CA ARG A 109 24.47 1.95 -31.02
C ARG A 109 23.18 2.78 -31.00
N GLY A 110 23.29 4.11 -31.04
CA GLY A 110 22.18 5.04 -31.08
C GLY A 110 21.36 4.89 -32.36
N ARG A 111 22.03 4.76 -33.51
CA ARG A 111 21.34 4.47 -34.78
C ARG A 111 20.59 3.14 -34.73
N MET A 112 21.23 2.09 -34.21
CA MET A 112 20.60 0.76 -34.07
C MET A 112 19.35 0.82 -33.19
N LEU A 113 19.39 1.57 -32.07
CA LEU A 113 18.24 1.74 -31.19
C LEU A 113 17.13 2.60 -31.81
N GLU A 114 17.46 3.67 -32.55
CA GLU A 114 16.46 4.47 -33.29
C GLU A 114 15.70 3.59 -34.29
N GLU A 115 16.42 2.83 -35.10
CA GLU A 115 15.83 1.90 -36.06
C GLU A 115 14.97 0.85 -35.36
N PHE A 116 15.48 0.23 -34.29
CA PHE A 116 14.73 -0.75 -33.50
C PHE A 116 13.45 -0.15 -32.91
N THR A 117 13.49 1.07 -32.38
CA THR A 117 12.30 1.73 -31.83
C THR A 117 11.25 2.02 -32.90
N ALA A 118 11.67 2.44 -34.10
CA ALA A 118 10.77 2.69 -35.22
C ALA A 118 10.17 1.38 -35.78
N GLU A 119 10.95 0.31 -35.87
CA GLU A 119 10.53 -1.01 -36.34
C GLU A 119 9.50 -1.68 -35.40
N ASN A 120 9.49 -1.32 -34.12
CA ASN A 120 8.67 -1.98 -33.08
C ASN A 120 7.55 -1.07 -32.50
N ASP A 121 7.22 0.03 -33.17
CA ASP A 121 6.21 1.01 -32.75
C ASP A 121 6.40 1.51 -31.30
N LEU A 122 7.67 1.71 -30.89
CA LEU A 122 8.04 2.18 -29.57
C LEU A 122 8.17 3.70 -29.54
N ILE A 123 7.61 4.32 -28.51
CA ILE A 123 7.68 5.78 -28.34
C ILE A 123 8.81 6.15 -27.40
N ILE A 124 9.66 7.09 -27.85
CA ILE A 124 10.72 7.67 -27.04
C ILE A 124 10.12 8.76 -26.13
N LEU A 125 10.33 8.66 -24.81
CA LEU A 125 9.72 9.57 -23.83
C LEU A 125 10.60 10.78 -23.46
N ASN A 126 11.79 10.91 -24.05
CA ASN A 126 12.73 11.97 -23.73
C ASN A 126 12.31 13.32 -24.31
N SER A 127 12.40 14.39 -23.51
CA SER A 127 12.04 15.74 -23.96
C SER A 127 13.20 16.56 -24.52
N GLY A 128 14.35 15.94 -24.81
CA GLY A 128 15.51 16.59 -25.43
C GLY A 128 16.50 17.30 -24.48
N GLU A 129 16.28 17.30 -23.16
CA GLU A 129 17.33 17.66 -22.20
C GLU A 129 18.36 16.51 -22.06
N GLN A 130 19.66 16.81 -21.91
CA GLN A 130 20.70 15.78 -21.80
C GLN A 130 20.39 14.77 -20.68
N THR A 131 19.91 13.57 -21.02
CA THR A 131 20.26 12.22 -20.51
C THR A 131 19.22 11.14 -20.91
N PHE A 132 19.74 9.98 -21.35
CA PHE A 132 19.20 8.60 -21.48
C PHE A 132 17.90 8.29 -22.22
N VAL A 133 17.94 7.27 -23.09
CA VAL A 133 16.78 6.76 -23.85
C VAL A 133 15.74 6.06 -22.97
N HIS A 134 14.48 6.38 -23.20
CA HIS A 134 13.33 5.65 -22.68
C HIS A 134 12.45 5.21 -23.83
N SER A 135 11.95 3.98 -23.80
CA SER A 135 10.95 3.50 -24.74
C SER A 135 9.71 2.99 -23.99
N ALA A 136 8.54 3.34 -24.50
CA ALA A 136 7.25 2.93 -23.95
C ALA A 136 6.29 2.50 -25.05
N SER A 137 5.34 1.63 -24.73
CA SER A 137 4.21 1.36 -25.62
C SER A 137 3.34 2.62 -25.79
N PRO A 138 2.72 2.85 -26.96
CA PRO A 138 1.99 4.08 -27.27
C PRO A 138 0.95 4.53 -26.23
N SER A 139 0.24 3.58 -25.62
CA SER A 139 -0.79 3.85 -24.62
C SER A 139 -0.27 4.48 -23.31
N ILE A 140 1.00 4.27 -22.96
CA ILE A 140 1.62 4.85 -21.75
C ILE A 140 2.15 6.25 -22.03
N ALA A 141 2.74 6.44 -23.22
CA ALA A 141 3.39 7.68 -23.60
C ALA A 141 2.43 8.88 -23.55
N ALA A 142 1.17 8.68 -23.95
CA ALA A 142 0.14 9.71 -23.91
C ALA A 142 -0.25 10.14 -22.48
N GLU A 143 -0.02 9.31 -21.47
CA GLU A 143 -0.46 9.53 -20.08
C GLU A 143 0.69 10.01 -19.15
N CYS A 144 1.90 10.20 -19.70
CA CYS A 144 3.12 10.41 -18.91
C CYS A 144 3.80 11.76 -19.17
N SER A 145 4.27 12.41 -18.09
CA SER A 145 5.20 13.55 -18.16
C SER A 145 6.59 13.14 -17.67
N TRP A 146 7.63 13.58 -18.39
CA TRP A 146 9.04 13.33 -18.07
C TRP A 146 9.72 14.58 -17.50
N ALA A 147 10.62 14.39 -16.53
CA ALA A 147 11.51 15.45 -16.05
C ALA A 147 12.84 14.88 -15.51
N ALA A 148 13.96 15.50 -15.90
CA ALA A 148 15.25 15.27 -15.27
C ALA A 148 15.37 16.03 -13.94
N HIS A 149 16.02 15.43 -12.94
CA HIS A 149 16.30 16.09 -11.68
C HIS A 149 17.51 17.01 -11.81
N SER A 150 17.46 18.19 -11.19
CA SER A 150 18.54 19.19 -11.26
C SER A 150 19.79 18.90 -10.41
N ASP A 151 19.78 17.81 -9.64
CA ASP A 151 20.88 17.41 -8.74
C ASP A 151 21.21 15.93 -8.95
N LEU A 152 22.49 15.63 -9.08
CA LEU A 152 23.05 14.27 -9.25
C LEU A 152 22.75 13.34 -8.06
N CYS A 153 22.32 13.90 -6.92
CA CYS A 153 21.97 13.13 -5.73
C CYS A 153 23.10 12.20 -5.22
N GLY A 154 24.35 12.53 -5.54
CA GLY A 154 25.53 11.76 -5.16
C GLY A 154 25.98 10.71 -6.19
N SER A 155 25.20 10.49 -7.25
CA SER A 155 25.57 9.72 -8.44
C SER A 155 26.44 10.56 -9.40
N ASP A 156 26.83 9.95 -10.50
CA ASP A 156 27.41 10.63 -11.68
C ASP A 156 26.34 10.86 -12.77
N HIS A 157 25.10 10.36 -12.55
CA HIS A 157 23.93 10.56 -13.42
C HIS A 157 22.82 11.32 -12.71
N PHE A 158 22.03 12.09 -13.48
CA PHE A 158 20.84 12.75 -12.96
C PHE A 158 19.68 11.75 -12.81
N PRO A 159 19.03 11.68 -11.64
CA PRO A 159 17.79 10.92 -11.51
C PRO A 159 16.72 11.48 -12.44
N MET A 160 15.91 10.60 -13.01
CA MET A 160 14.79 10.98 -13.88
C MET A 160 13.47 10.61 -13.21
N PHE A 161 12.44 11.41 -13.48
CA PHE A 161 11.10 11.23 -12.95
C PHE A 161 10.10 11.11 -14.10
N LEU A 162 9.39 9.98 -14.12
CA LEU A 162 8.19 9.80 -14.93
C LEU A 162 6.98 9.92 -14.01
N THR A 163 6.04 10.80 -14.37
CA THR A 163 4.80 11.02 -13.64
C THR A 163 3.62 10.66 -14.54
N PHE A 164 2.77 9.74 -14.08
CA PHE A 164 1.54 9.36 -14.75
C PHE A 164 0.42 10.33 -14.34
N THR A 165 -0.31 10.86 -15.30
CA THR A 165 -1.49 11.70 -15.08
C THR A 165 -2.69 10.81 -14.81
N SER A 166 -3.03 10.64 -13.53
CA SER A 166 -4.28 10.01 -13.13
C SER A 166 -5.41 11.03 -13.13
N ASN A 167 -6.49 10.74 -13.86
CA ASN A 167 -7.75 11.50 -13.83
C ASN A 167 -8.72 11.00 -12.75
N LEU A 168 -8.32 10.08 -11.87
CA LEU A 168 -9.19 9.67 -10.77
C LEU A 168 -9.08 10.67 -9.63
N SER A 169 -10.15 11.44 -9.51
CA SER A 169 -10.51 12.27 -8.37
C SER A 169 -10.19 11.55 -7.07
N SER A 170 -9.24 12.14 -6.33
CA SER A 170 -8.97 11.95 -4.91
C SER A 170 -8.65 10.51 -4.48
N ASN A 171 -7.47 10.35 -3.87
CA ASN A 171 -7.30 9.40 -2.77
C ASN A 171 -8.61 9.36 -1.99
N VAL A 172 -9.30 8.21 -1.97
CA VAL A 172 -10.20 7.89 -0.87
C VAL A 172 -9.28 7.82 0.34
N ASN A 173 -8.92 9.00 0.87
CA ASN A 173 -8.38 9.10 2.19
C ASN A 173 -9.54 8.56 3.02
N THR A 174 -9.46 7.30 3.43
CA THR A 174 -10.22 6.78 4.54
C THR A 174 -9.77 7.59 5.75
N THR A 175 -10.23 8.83 5.85
CA THR A 175 -9.87 9.71 6.92
C THR A 175 -10.60 9.18 8.13
N SER A 176 -9.87 8.57 9.05
CA SER A 176 -10.43 8.24 10.34
C SER A 176 -10.73 9.53 11.12
N PHE A 177 -11.74 9.48 11.97
CA PHE A 177 -12.06 10.55 12.89
C PHE A 177 -10.89 10.81 13.86
N ASN A 178 -10.58 12.08 14.10
CA ASN A 178 -9.61 12.48 15.11
C ASN A 178 -10.32 12.73 16.45
N PHE A 179 -10.60 11.65 17.19
CA PHE A 179 -11.29 11.71 18.47
C PHE A 179 -10.60 12.59 19.52
N LYS A 180 -9.29 12.84 19.40
CA LYS A 180 -8.56 13.75 20.30
C LYS A 180 -8.94 15.21 20.15
N LYS A 181 -9.55 15.58 19.01
CA LYS A 181 -10.02 16.93 18.70
C LYS A 181 -11.54 16.98 18.53
N ALA A 182 -12.24 15.95 19.00
CA ALA A 182 -13.69 15.89 18.93
C ALA A 182 -14.30 16.97 19.83
N ASP A 183 -15.31 17.67 19.32
CA ASP A 183 -16.21 18.48 20.13
C ASP A 183 -17.38 17.61 20.60
N TRP A 184 -17.20 16.94 21.73
CA TRP A 184 -18.20 16.02 22.28
C TRP A 184 -19.47 16.72 22.78
N ASN A 185 -19.37 18.00 23.16
CA ASN A 185 -20.53 18.78 23.58
C ASN A 185 -21.42 19.05 22.36
N ARG A 186 -20.84 19.61 21.29
CA ARG A 186 -21.55 19.81 20.02
C ARG A 186 -22.11 18.51 19.46
N PHE A 187 -21.33 17.43 19.51
CA PHE A 187 -21.79 16.09 19.10
C PHE A 187 -23.03 15.66 19.89
N GLY A 188 -22.98 15.78 21.21
CA GLY A 188 -24.10 15.44 22.09
C GLY A 188 -25.34 16.28 21.81
N ASP A 189 -25.19 17.60 21.59
CA ASP A 189 -26.31 18.49 21.31
C ASP A 189 -26.96 18.18 19.94
N LEU A 190 -26.16 17.94 18.90
CA LEU A 190 -26.68 17.51 17.60
C LEU A 190 -27.36 16.14 17.68
N CYS A 191 -26.84 15.21 18.48
CA CYS A 191 -27.49 13.93 18.71
C CYS A 191 -28.85 14.10 19.38
N LYS A 192 -28.97 14.93 20.43
CA LYS A 192 -30.26 15.19 21.10
C LYS A 192 -31.31 15.77 20.15
N LEU A 193 -30.88 16.64 19.23
CA LEU A 193 -31.77 17.28 18.26
C LEU A 193 -32.24 16.34 17.15
N SER A 194 -31.47 15.30 16.83
CA SER A 194 -31.71 14.44 15.65
C SER A 194 -32.16 13.02 16.00
N LEU A 195 -31.72 12.49 17.14
CA LEU A 195 -31.93 11.12 17.60
C LEU A 195 -33.00 11.05 18.71
N ASP A 196 -34.15 11.67 18.46
CA ASP A 196 -35.32 11.62 19.33
C ASP A 196 -36.20 10.37 19.06
N ASP A 197 -37.34 10.27 19.75
CA ASP A 197 -38.29 9.17 19.61
C ASP A 197 -38.93 9.04 18.22
N SER A 198 -38.74 10.01 17.32
CA SER A 198 -39.26 9.96 15.94
C SER A 198 -38.43 9.08 15.01
N VAL A 199 -37.22 8.68 15.42
CA VAL A 199 -36.37 7.78 14.63
C VAL A 199 -37.04 6.41 14.52
N ALA A 200 -37.40 6.03 13.29
CA ALA A 200 -38.21 4.84 13.04
C ALA A 200 -37.40 3.52 13.12
N ASP A 201 -36.14 3.55 12.69
CA ASP A 201 -35.32 2.35 12.51
C ASP A 201 -33.83 2.62 12.81
N ILE A 202 -33.03 1.55 12.86
CA ILE A 202 -31.61 1.64 13.21
C ILE A 202 -30.78 2.26 12.07
N GLU A 203 -31.21 2.16 10.83
CA GLU A 203 -30.56 2.75 9.66
C GLU A 203 -30.61 4.28 9.74
N GLN A 204 -31.77 4.85 10.02
CA GLN A 204 -31.96 6.28 10.26
C GLN A 204 -31.18 6.75 11.49
N PHE A 205 -31.22 5.97 12.57
CA PHE A 205 -30.41 6.24 13.76
C PHE A 205 -28.92 6.34 13.41
N THR A 206 -28.42 5.36 12.66
CA THR A 206 -27.01 5.28 12.24
C THR A 206 -26.63 6.46 11.34
N SER A 207 -27.45 6.79 10.34
CA SER A 207 -27.17 7.91 9.44
C SER A 207 -27.07 9.23 10.20
N LYS A 208 -28.07 9.53 11.04
CA LYS A 208 -28.12 10.77 11.83
C LYS A 208 -26.96 10.85 12.84
N LEU A 209 -26.59 9.73 13.47
CA LEU A 209 -25.43 9.63 14.36
C LEU A 209 -24.13 9.98 13.62
N LEU A 210 -23.94 9.44 12.42
CA LEU A 210 -22.76 9.71 11.59
C LEU A 210 -22.71 11.17 11.12
N ASP A 211 -23.85 11.78 10.80
CA ASP A 211 -23.91 13.19 10.40
C ASP A 211 -23.59 14.12 11.57
N ALA A 212 -24.08 13.82 12.77
CA ALA A 212 -23.68 14.52 14.00
C ALA A 212 -22.17 14.38 14.26
N ALA A 213 -21.61 13.17 14.07
CA ALA A 213 -20.18 12.91 14.21
C ALA A 213 -19.35 13.69 13.19
N ARG A 214 -19.72 13.67 11.90
CA ARG A 214 -19.05 14.40 10.81
C ARG A 214 -19.07 15.91 11.04
N SER A 215 -20.14 16.42 11.65
CA SER A 215 -20.32 17.85 11.94
C SER A 215 -19.61 18.33 13.20
N SER A 216 -19.11 17.42 14.03
CA SER A 216 -18.56 17.74 15.37
C SER A 216 -17.13 17.23 15.57
N ILE A 217 -16.70 16.27 14.77
CA ILE A 217 -15.42 15.58 14.95
C ILE A 217 -14.59 15.77 13.69
N PRO A 218 -13.46 16.48 13.77
CA PRO A 218 -12.61 16.67 12.62
C PRO A 218 -11.99 15.34 12.21
N PHE A 219 -11.85 15.15 10.90
CA PHE A 219 -11.06 14.08 10.34
C PHE A 219 -9.56 14.29 10.58
N HIS A 220 -8.81 13.19 10.68
CA HIS A 220 -7.35 13.28 10.58
C HIS A 220 -6.99 13.95 9.26
N LYS A 221 -6.39 15.14 9.32
CA LYS A 221 -5.77 15.74 8.14
C LYS A 221 -4.75 14.74 7.64
N GLY A 222 -4.83 14.36 6.36
CA GLY A 222 -3.84 13.53 5.69
C GLY A 222 -2.50 14.25 5.62
N THR A 223 -1.84 14.42 6.76
CA THR A 223 -0.46 14.88 6.78
C THR A 223 0.33 13.73 6.20
N LYS A 224 0.94 13.96 5.03
CA LYS A 224 2.02 13.13 4.51
C LYS A 224 3.11 13.14 5.59
N ASN A 225 2.99 12.25 6.58
CA ASN A 225 3.96 12.10 7.63
C ASN A 225 5.23 11.71 6.93
N LYS A 226 6.14 12.68 6.76
CA LYS A 226 7.43 12.42 6.14
C LYS A 226 8.04 11.28 6.91
N THR A 227 8.42 10.22 6.21
CA THR A 227 9.07 9.06 6.81
C THR A 227 10.20 9.59 7.69
N ARG A 228 10.10 9.37 9.00
CA ARG A 228 11.11 9.90 9.92
C ARG A 228 12.42 9.23 9.58
N VAL A 229 13.43 10.04 9.24
CA VAL A 229 14.77 9.58 8.86
C VAL A 229 15.71 9.89 10.03
N PRO A 230 15.85 9.00 11.04
CA PRO A 230 16.45 9.37 12.32
C PRO A 230 17.94 9.71 12.21
N TRP A 231 18.61 9.19 11.17
CA TRP A 231 20.01 9.48 10.86
C TRP A 231 20.22 10.81 10.14
N PHE A 232 19.17 11.47 9.65
CA PHE A 232 19.32 12.71 8.88
C PHE A 232 19.38 13.92 9.82
N THR A 233 20.60 14.25 10.25
CA THR A 233 20.89 15.32 11.22
C THR A 233 20.97 16.71 10.57
N GLN A 234 21.04 17.76 11.40
CA GLN A 234 21.33 19.12 10.94
C GLN A 234 22.69 19.20 10.23
N GLU A 235 23.69 18.44 10.70
CA GLU A 235 25.00 18.32 10.07
C GLU A 235 24.89 17.75 8.64
N CYS A 236 24.09 16.68 8.44
CA CYS A 236 23.80 16.13 7.12
C CYS A 236 23.18 17.19 6.20
N ARG A 237 22.22 17.97 6.72
CA ARG A 237 21.55 19.04 5.97
C ARG A 237 22.53 20.13 5.57
N GLN A 238 23.43 20.54 6.46
CA GLN A 238 24.42 21.56 6.21
C GLN A 238 25.45 21.10 5.16
N ALA A 239 26.00 19.89 5.31
CA ALA A 239 26.94 19.33 4.34
C ALA A 239 26.32 19.23 2.94
N LEU A 240 25.05 18.81 2.84
CA LEU A 240 24.33 18.78 1.55
C LEU A 240 24.13 20.18 0.95
N ARG A 241 23.82 21.19 1.76
CA ARG A 241 23.71 22.58 1.30
C ARG A 241 25.04 23.10 0.75
N GLU A 242 26.13 22.85 1.44
CA GLU A 242 27.49 23.22 1.01
C GLU A 242 27.87 22.55 -0.31
N ARG A 243 27.61 21.24 -0.45
CA ARG A 243 27.82 20.53 -1.73
C ARG A 243 26.99 21.14 -2.86
N LYS A 244 25.69 21.40 -2.64
CA LYS A 244 24.83 22.02 -3.68
C LYS A 244 25.34 23.40 -4.07
N LYS A 245 25.80 24.21 -3.11
CA LYS A 245 26.40 25.52 -3.37
C LYS A 245 27.68 25.39 -4.22
N ALA A 246 28.57 24.47 -3.86
CA ALA A 246 29.80 24.21 -4.62
C ALA A 246 29.51 23.69 -6.04
N GLN A 247 28.52 22.81 -6.20
CA GLN A 247 28.09 22.30 -7.51
C GLN A 247 27.56 23.42 -8.41
N ARG A 248 26.66 24.28 -7.90
CA ARG A 248 26.14 25.43 -8.64
C ARG A 248 27.25 26.39 -9.04
N LYS A 249 28.23 26.64 -8.15
CA LYS A 249 29.39 27.49 -8.46
C LYS A 249 30.25 26.90 -9.58
N TYR A 250 30.52 25.60 -9.52
CA TYR A 250 31.29 24.91 -10.56
C TYR A 250 30.58 24.92 -11.93
N PHE A 251 29.26 24.67 -11.97
CA PHE A 251 28.50 24.69 -13.22
C PHE A 251 28.34 26.10 -13.80
N LYS A 252 28.21 27.13 -12.95
CA LYS A 252 28.15 28.53 -13.41
C LYS A 252 29.51 29.06 -13.85
N THR A 253 30.58 28.63 -13.19
CA THR A 253 31.95 29.11 -13.46
C THR A 253 32.91 27.93 -13.39
N PRO A 254 33.08 27.20 -14.51
CA PRO A 254 33.97 26.05 -14.57
C PRO A 254 35.44 26.50 -14.41
N SER A 255 36.02 26.25 -13.24
CA SER A 255 37.45 26.44 -12.98
C SER A 255 38.00 25.24 -12.24
N PHE A 256 39.32 25.00 -12.35
CA PHE A 256 39.97 23.90 -11.64
C PHE A 256 39.76 24.01 -10.12
N GLU A 257 39.85 25.21 -9.56
CA GLU A 257 39.58 25.46 -8.15
C GLU A 257 38.13 25.11 -7.75
N ASN A 258 37.14 25.53 -8.53
CA ASN A 258 35.73 25.22 -8.27
C ASN A 258 35.45 23.71 -8.40
N PHE A 259 36.12 23.03 -9.33
CA PHE A 259 36.05 21.58 -9.48
C PHE A 259 36.62 20.84 -8.25
N ILE A 260 37.81 21.24 -7.78
CA ILE A 260 38.44 20.68 -6.58
C ILE A 260 37.56 20.92 -5.36
N ASN A 261 37.01 22.12 -5.19
CA ASN A 261 36.09 22.42 -4.09
C ASN A 261 34.82 21.54 -4.17
N PHE A 262 34.21 21.40 -5.34
CA PHE A 262 33.06 20.51 -5.53
C PHE A 262 33.39 19.05 -5.15
N LYS A 263 34.54 18.52 -5.58
CA LYS A 263 35.00 17.17 -5.22
C LYS A 263 35.22 17.03 -3.71
N LYS A 264 35.85 18.01 -3.06
CA LYS A 264 36.02 18.06 -1.59
C LYS A 264 34.68 17.99 -0.87
N GLN A 265 33.70 18.80 -1.27
CA GLN A 265 32.36 18.77 -0.67
C GLN A 265 31.61 17.46 -0.94
N LYS A 266 31.80 16.84 -2.12
CA LYS A 266 31.23 15.51 -2.45
C LYS A 266 31.73 14.45 -1.47
N VAL A 267 33.03 14.44 -1.14
CA VAL A 267 33.62 13.52 -0.15
C VAL A 267 33.14 13.81 1.27
N LYS A 268 33.13 15.09 1.69
CA LYS A 268 32.63 15.51 3.02
C LYS A 268 31.21 15.02 3.27
N VAL A 269 30.31 15.22 2.31
CA VAL A 269 28.91 14.73 2.40
C VAL A 269 28.86 13.22 2.57
N LYS A 270 29.63 12.46 1.77
CA LYS A 270 29.68 10.99 1.89
C LYS A 270 30.11 10.56 3.29
N PHE A 271 31.14 11.20 3.85
CA PHE A 271 31.61 10.92 5.21
C PHE A 271 30.55 11.22 6.27
N VAL A 272 29.98 12.43 6.27
CA VAL A 272 28.98 12.87 7.27
C VAL A 272 27.75 11.97 7.25
N ILE A 273 27.23 11.63 6.06
CA ILE A 273 26.08 10.74 5.92
C ILE A 273 26.42 9.33 6.42
N LYS A 274 27.58 8.78 6.06
CA LYS A 274 28.01 7.45 6.52
C LYS A 274 28.12 7.40 8.04
N ASN A 275 28.74 8.42 8.65
CA ASN A 275 28.90 8.51 10.10
C ASN A 275 27.55 8.67 10.81
N SER A 276 26.67 9.55 10.31
CA SER A 276 25.34 9.77 10.90
C SER A 276 24.46 8.52 10.84
N LYS A 277 24.50 7.77 9.72
CA LYS A 277 23.83 6.46 9.59
C LYS A 277 24.38 5.46 10.60
N LYS A 278 25.72 5.35 10.72
CA LYS A 278 26.38 4.45 11.67
C LYS A 278 25.99 4.77 13.11
N GLN A 279 26.00 6.05 13.50
CA GLN A 279 25.67 6.47 14.85
C GLN A 279 24.19 6.22 15.17
N SER A 280 23.29 6.57 14.25
CA SER A 280 21.86 6.29 14.41
C SER A 280 21.57 4.79 14.57
N TRP A 281 22.27 3.95 13.81
CA TRP A 281 22.16 2.49 13.95
C TRP A 281 22.66 2.01 15.30
N LYS A 282 23.82 2.49 15.76
CA LYS A 282 24.34 2.19 17.10
C LYS A 282 23.33 2.55 18.18
N THR A 283 22.81 3.78 18.18
CA THR A 283 21.78 4.22 19.13
C THR A 283 20.52 3.34 19.07
N TYR A 284 20.08 2.94 17.87
CA TYR A 284 18.93 2.07 17.70
C TYR A 284 19.14 0.69 18.33
N VAL A 285 20.28 0.05 18.08
CA VAL A 285 20.59 -1.27 18.65
C VAL A 285 20.85 -1.18 20.14
N SER A 286 21.61 -0.18 20.61
CA SER A 286 21.91 0.03 22.03
C SER A 286 20.69 0.39 22.89
N SER A 287 19.58 0.79 22.27
CA SER A 287 18.29 0.98 22.97
C SER A 287 17.55 -0.33 23.30
N LEU A 288 18.15 -1.49 23.03
CA LEU A 288 17.71 -2.80 23.52
C LEU A 288 18.54 -3.16 24.75
N ASN A 289 17.88 -3.35 25.88
CA ASN A 289 18.50 -3.73 27.15
C ASN A 289 17.61 -4.73 27.92
N SER A 290 18.08 -5.20 29.07
CA SER A 290 17.39 -6.17 29.93
C SER A 290 15.98 -5.74 30.38
N ASN A 291 15.72 -4.44 30.43
CA ASN A 291 14.42 -3.87 30.84
C ASN A 291 13.44 -3.70 29.67
N THR A 292 13.84 -4.09 28.44
CA THR A 292 12.99 -3.89 27.26
C THR A 292 11.94 -5.01 27.15
N PHE A 293 10.66 -4.63 27.15
CA PHE A 293 9.55 -5.58 27.01
C PHE A 293 9.66 -6.43 25.73
N SER A 294 9.36 -7.74 25.83
CA SER A 294 9.53 -8.73 24.74
C SER A 294 8.84 -8.35 23.42
N LYS A 295 7.65 -7.72 23.49
CA LYS A 295 6.95 -7.21 22.29
C LYS A 295 7.77 -6.17 21.54
N THR A 296 8.50 -5.31 22.24
CA THR A 296 9.37 -4.29 21.65
C THR A 296 10.62 -4.91 21.04
N VAL A 297 11.23 -5.87 21.73
CA VAL A 297 12.38 -6.64 21.21
C VAL A 297 12.00 -7.33 19.90
N SER A 298 10.91 -8.10 19.91
CA SER A 298 10.39 -8.80 18.73
C SER A 298 10.10 -7.85 17.57
N LYS A 299 9.48 -6.69 17.84
CA LYS A 299 9.24 -5.65 16.82
C LYS A 299 10.53 -5.10 16.21
N LYS A 300 11.55 -4.82 17.02
CA LYS A 300 12.85 -4.33 16.52
C LYS A 300 13.57 -5.41 15.71
N ILE A 301 13.61 -6.65 16.18
CA ILE A 301 14.20 -7.78 15.43
C ILE A 301 13.51 -7.97 14.08
N LYS A 302 12.17 -7.92 14.02
CA LYS A 302 11.43 -8.00 12.75
C LYS A 302 11.80 -6.87 11.77
N LYS A 303 11.96 -5.64 12.28
CA LYS A 303 12.44 -4.49 11.49
C LYS A 303 13.84 -4.71 10.93
N ILE A 304 14.77 -5.20 11.76
CA ILE A 304 16.16 -5.50 11.38
C ILE A 304 16.19 -6.59 10.30
N LYS A 305 15.37 -7.64 10.45
CA LYS A 305 15.24 -8.73 9.47
C LYS A 305 14.48 -8.34 8.19
N GLY A 306 13.99 -7.10 8.06
CA GLY A 306 13.15 -6.68 6.93
C GLY A 306 11.76 -7.34 6.87
N LYS A 307 11.34 -8.09 7.89
CA LYS A 307 10.11 -8.90 7.91
C LYS A 307 8.83 -8.11 8.27
N ASN A 308 8.83 -6.80 8.08
CA ASN A 308 7.63 -5.97 8.27
C ASN A 308 6.86 -5.73 6.95
N PHE A 309 7.26 -6.40 5.88
CA PHE A 309 6.62 -6.30 4.59
C PHE A 309 5.43 -7.26 4.55
N ALA A 310 4.23 -6.74 4.30
CA ALA A 310 3.15 -7.58 3.78
C ALA A 310 3.46 -7.75 2.29
N PRO A 311 3.66 -8.99 1.78
CA PRO A 311 3.80 -9.19 0.36
C PRO A 311 2.51 -8.71 -0.31
N SER A 312 2.62 -7.61 -1.06
CA SER A 312 1.64 -7.28 -2.07
C SER A 312 2.15 -7.94 -3.34
N CYS A 313 1.65 -9.15 -3.62
CA CYS A 313 1.94 -9.87 -4.84
C CYS A 313 0.63 -10.15 -5.56
N HIS A 314 0.70 -10.27 -6.88
CA HIS A 314 -0.48 -10.61 -7.65
C HIS A 314 -0.95 -12.02 -7.31
N LEU A 315 -2.27 -12.20 -7.23
CA LEU A 315 -2.88 -13.51 -7.10
C LEU A 315 -2.80 -14.28 -8.40
N LYS A 316 -2.71 -15.60 -8.31
CA LYS A 316 -2.78 -16.50 -9.46
C LYS A 316 -4.15 -17.17 -9.53
N LYS A 317 -4.75 -17.15 -10.72
CA LYS A 317 -5.93 -17.97 -11.07
C LYS A 317 -5.56 -18.83 -12.26
N ASP A 318 -5.63 -20.15 -12.09
CA ASP A 318 -5.31 -21.14 -13.14
C ASP A 318 -3.94 -20.92 -13.80
N GLY A 319 -2.95 -20.50 -13.01
CA GLY A 319 -1.59 -20.20 -13.48
C GLY A 319 -1.40 -18.82 -14.11
N GLN A 320 -2.47 -18.04 -14.31
CA GLN A 320 -2.40 -16.67 -14.81
C GLN A 320 -2.42 -15.65 -13.68
N ILE A 321 -1.68 -14.56 -13.88
CA ILE A 321 -1.59 -13.44 -12.94
C ILE A 321 -2.85 -12.59 -13.08
N ILE A 322 -3.62 -12.45 -12.01
CA ILE A 322 -4.67 -11.43 -11.95
C ILE A 322 -3.97 -10.11 -11.64
N SER A 323 -4.30 -9.04 -12.36
CA SER A 323 -3.56 -7.78 -12.23
C SER A 323 -4.43 -6.56 -11.93
N ASN A 324 -5.76 -6.72 -11.94
CA ASN A 324 -6.72 -5.71 -11.52
C ASN A 324 -7.12 -5.92 -10.05
N LEU A 325 -7.20 -4.84 -9.28
CA LEU A 325 -7.58 -4.86 -7.86
C LEU A 325 -9.01 -5.38 -7.62
N LYS A 326 -9.95 -5.09 -8.52
CA LYS A 326 -11.33 -5.61 -8.42
C LYS A 326 -11.31 -7.13 -8.59
N ASP A 327 -10.62 -7.61 -9.62
CA ASP A 327 -10.52 -9.04 -9.89
C ASP A 327 -9.74 -9.78 -8.78
N HIS A 328 -8.78 -9.13 -8.11
CA HIS A 328 -8.17 -9.65 -6.88
C HIS A 328 -9.20 -9.86 -5.76
N ALA A 329 -10.03 -8.84 -5.51
CA ALA A 329 -11.04 -8.91 -4.47
C ALA A 329 -12.09 -9.98 -4.78
N ASP A 330 -12.58 -10.02 -6.03
CA ASP A 330 -13.56 -10.99 -6.50
C ASP A 330 -13.01 -12.43 -6.40
N HIS A 331 -11.75 -12.65 -6.78
CA HIS A 331 -11.14 -13.98 -6.70
C HIS A 331 -10.92 -14.46 -5.26
N LEU A 332 -10.54 -13.57 -4.35
CA LEU A 332 -10.47 -13.88 -2.91
C LEU A 332 -11.86 -14.22 -2.36
N ALA A 333 -12.88 -13.45 -2.73
CA ALA A 333 -14.26 -13.69 -2.31
C ALA A 333 -14.78 -15.05 -2.82
N GLU A 334 -14.55 -15.37 -4.09
CA GLU A 334 -14.86 -16.67 -4.69
C GLU A 334 -14.17 -17.81 -3.92
N THR A 335 -12.88 -17.67 -3.64
CA THR A 335 -12.09 -18.67 -2.90
C THR A 335 -12.62 -18.86 -1.47
N PHE A 336 -12.96 -17.79 -0.76
CA PHE A 336 -13.51 -17.88 0.59
C PHE A 336 -14.91 -18.50 0.63
N SER A 337 -15.75 -18.16 -0.36
CA SER A 337 -17.06 -18.76 -0.55
C SER A 337 -16.93 -20.26 -0.78
N ASN A 338 -16.09 -20.66 -1.73
CA ASN A 338 -15.80 -22.05 -2.04
C ASN A 338 -15.30 -22.79 -0.80
N ASN A 339 -14.26 -22.28 -0.11
CA ASN A 339 -13.73 -22.90 1.12
C ASN A 339 -14.76 -23.06 2.24
N SER A 340 -15.82 -22.25 2.25
CA SER A 340 -16.91 -22.31 3.22
C SER A 340 -18.10 -23.15 2.74
N SER A 341 -18.07 -23.67 1.51
CA SER A 341 -19.13 -24.49 0.94
C SER A 341 -19.25 -25.83 1.67
N SER A 342 -20.49 -26.27 1.90
CA SER A 342 -20.77 -27.59 2.47
C SER A 342 -20.32 -28.74 1.56
N GLU A 343 -20.13 -28.47 0.27
CA GLU A 343 -19.64 -29.45 -0.72
C GLU A 343 -18.22 -29.91 -0.42
N ASN A 344 -17.42 -29.09 0.26
CA ASN A 344 -16.03 -29.40 0.61
C ASN A 344 -15.89 -30.29 1.85
N TYR A 345 -16.99 -30.58 2.56
CA TYR A 345 -16.96 -31.51 3.67
C TYR A 345 -16.90 -32.97 3.19
N SER A 346 -16.37 -33.86 4.04
CA SER A 346 -16.38 -35.30 3.76
C SER A 346 -17.82 -35.82 3.62
N LYS A 347 -18.02 -36.85 2.79
CA LYS A 347 -19.35 -37.48 2.60
C LYS A 347 -20.01 -37.86 3.93
N ASN A 348 -19.23 -38.39 4.88
CA ASN A 348 -19.71 -38.75 6.21
C ASN A 348 -20.21 -37.51 7.00
N PHE A 349 -19.45 -36.40 6.96
CA PHE A 349 -19.89 -35.17 7.61
C PHE A 349 -21.12 -34.57 6.94
N GLN A 350 -21.21 -34.58 5.61
CA GLN A 350 -22.41 -34.12 4.89
C GLN A 350 -23.66 -34.90 5.30
N GLN A 351 -23.57 -36.23 5.40
CA GLN A 351 -24.68 -37.07 5.88
C GLN A 351 -25.05 -36.75 7.33
N THR A 352 -24.06 -36.56 8.20
CA THR A 352 -24.28 -36.18 9.60
C THR A 352 -24.97 -34.82 9.69
N LYS A 353 -24.47 -33.81 8.97
CA LYS A 353 -25.03 -32.45 8.88
C LYS A 353 -26.47 -32.51 8.38
N GLN A 354 -26.75 -33.21 7.28
CA GLN A 354 -28.10 -33.35 6.74
C GLN A 354 -29.06 -34.02 7.74
N ARG A 355 -28.60 -35.04 8.48
CA ARG A 355 -29.42 -35.67 9.53
C ARG A 355 -29.70 -34.70 10.68
N ALA A 356 -28.69 -33.95 11.12
CA ALA A 356 -28.82 -32.97 12.19
C ALA A 356 -29.71 -31.78 11.78
N GLU A 357 -29.57 -31.26 10.56
CA GLU A 357 -30.37 -30.13 10.04
C GLU A 357 -31.84 -30.53 9.75
N LYS A 358 -32.14 -31.82 9.59
CA LYS A 358 -33.51 -32.34 9.52
C LYS A 358 -34.20 -32.39 10.88
N VAL A 359 -33.46 -32.31 11.98
CA VAL A 359 -34.06 -32.24 13.31
C VAL A 359 -34.71 -30.87 13.45
N HIS A 360 -36.04 -30.84 13.46
CA HIS A 360 -36.77 -29.61 13.72
C HIS A 360 -36.43 -29.12 15.13
N LEU A 361 -35.98 -27.87 15.22
CA LEU A 361 -35.79 -27.20 16.50
C LEU A 361 -37.14 -27.11 17.21
N ASN A 362 -37.19 -27.60 18.43
CA ASN A 362 -38.38 -27.47 19.26
C ASN A 362 -38.43 -26.07 19.84
N PHE A 363 -39.27 -25.21 19.26
CA PHE A 363 -39.54 -23.86 19.78
C PHE A 363 -40.71 -23.81 20.76
N SER A 364 -41.16 -24.96 21.30
CA SER A 364 -42.25 -25.03 22.29
C SER A 364 -41.83 -24.62 23.70
N SER A 365 -40.76 -23.82 23.84
CA SER A 365 -40.46 -23.19 25.13
C SER A 365 -41.61 -22.21 25.46
N ASP A 366 -41.87 -22.05 26.76
CA ASP A 366 -42.76 -20.99 27.23
C ASP A 366 -42.12 -19.59 27.08
N ASN A 367 -40.84 -19.54 26.67
CA ASN A 367 -40.03 -18.34 26.46
C ASN A 367 -39.98 -17.41 27.68
N ASN A 368 -40.25 -17.94 28.88
CA ASN A 368 -40.28 -17.19 30.13
C ASN A 368 -38.89 -17.04 30.78
N GLU A 369 -37.85 -17.56 30.13
CA GLU A 369 -36.50 -17.47 30.67
C GLU A 369 -36.03 -16.01 30.73
N PRO A 370 -35.28 -15.61 31.79
CA PRO A 370 -34.89 -14.22 31.98
C PRO A 370 -34.10 -13.60 30.81
N TYR A 371 -33.40 -14.42 30.01
CA TYR A 371 -32.62 -13.97 28.85
C TYR A 371 -33.49 -13.64 27.62
N ASN A 372 -34.78 -13.97 27.63
CA ASN A 372 -35.74 -13.64 26.57
C ASN A 372 -36.44 -12.29 26.82
N ASN A 373 -36.30 -11.72 28.02
CA ASN A 373 -36.87 -10.42 28.35
C ASN A 373 -36.29 -9.29 27.48
N PRO A 374 -37.03 -8.18 27.29
CA PRO A 374 -36.48 -6.98 26.67
C PRO A 374 -35.21 -6.50 27.37
N LEU A 375 -34.27 -6.00 26.57
CA LEU A 375 -33.01 -5.46 27.04
C LEU A 375 -33.25 -4.26 27.96
N PHE A 376 -32.45 -4.18 29.01
CA PHE A 376 -32.47 -3.08 29.98
C PHE A 376 -31.38 -2.05 29.67
N MET A 377 -31.62 -0.80 30.10
CA MET A 377 -30.65 0.29 29.96
C MET A 377 -29.29 -0.04 30.61
N LEU A 378 -29.30 -0.76 31.74
CA LEU A 378 -28.08 -1.18 32.41
C LEU A 378 -27.26 -2.15 31.55
N GLU A 379 -27.91 -3.06 30.82
CA GLU A 379 -27.24 -4.00 29.91
C GLU A 379 -26.61 -3.26 28.73
N LEU A 380 -27.34 -2.31 28.14
CA LEU A 380 -26.84 -1.46 27.06
C LEU A 380 -25.62 -0.63 27.51
N LYS A 381 -25.69 0.02 28.67
CA LYS A 381 -24.55 0.79 29.20
C LYS A 381 -23.35 -0.10 29.50
N ASN A 382 -23.58 -1.24 30.14
CA ASN A 382 -22.52 -2.19 30.46
C ASN A 382 -21.85 -2.75 29.19
N SER A 383 -22.60 -3.02 28.13
CA SER A 383 -22.03 -3.49 26.86
C SER A 383 -21.17 -2.41 26.20
N ILE A 384 -21.59 -1.14 26.23
CA ILE A 384 -20.80 -0.01 25.72
C ILE A 384 -19.49 0.17 26.51
N ILE A 385 -19.53 0.04 27.84
CA ILE A 385 -18.36 0.17 28.72
C ILE A 385 -17.37 -0.98 28.48
N LYS A 386 -17.86 -2.22 28.37
CA LYS A 386 -17.04 -3.42 28.15
C LYS A 386 -16.46 -3.51 26.73
N SER A 387 -17.03 -2.77 25.78
CA SER A 387 -16.59 -2.80 24.39
C SER A 387 -15.20 -2.20 24.22
N ASN A 388 -14.33 -2.92 23.52
CA ASN A 388 -12.99 -2.44 23.19
C ASN A 388 -13.03 -1.50 21.98
N GLU A 389 -12.11 -0.54 21.97
CA GLU A 389 -11.90 0.31 20.78
C GLU A 389 -11.41 -0.56 19.62
N SER A 390 -12.19 -0.58 18.54
CA SER A 390 -11.90 -1.35 17.33
C SER A 390 -12.21 -0.51 16.09
N ALA A 391 -11.80 -1.00 14.93
CA ALA A 391 -12.17 -0.38 13.66
C ALA A 391 -13.70 -0.45 13.47
N ALA A 392 -14.29 0.60 12.90
CA ALA A 392 -15.69 0.56 12.53
C ALA A 392 -15.93 -0.46 11.41
N GLY A 393 -17.08 -1.12 11.44
CA GLY A 393 -17.55 -1.99 10.38
C GLY A 393 -17.99 -1.19 9.15
N PRO A 394 -18.71 -1.84 8.20
CA PRO A 394 -19.24 -1.16 7.01
C PRO A 394 -20.26 -0.05 7.35
N ASP A 395 -20.84 -0.08 8.54
CA ASP A 395 -21.72 0.97 9.07
C ASP A 395 -20.98 2.26 9.47
N GLY A 396 -19.65 2.24 9.57
CA GLY A 396 -18.84 3.41 9.93
C GLY A 396 -19.03 3.90 11.38
N VAL A 397 -19.76 3.16 12.22
CA VAL A 397 -20.05 3.53 13.61
C VAL A 397 -18.90 3.09 14.51
N TYR A 398 -18.28 4.04 15.20
CA TYR A 398 -17.23 3.78 16.19
C TYR A 398 -17.82 3.68 17.60
N TYR A 399 -17.30 2.78 18.44
CA TYR A 399 -17.70 2.65 19.85
C TYR A 399 -17.53 3.96 20.65
N GLN A 400 -16.60 4.82 20.23
CA GLN A 400 -16.41 6.16 20.80
C GLN A 400 -17.67 7.02 20.67
N PHE A 401 -18.44 6.89 19.58
CA PHE A 401 -19.71 7.62 19.44
C PHE A 401 -20.69 7.20 20.54
N LEU A 402 -20.80 5.90 20.81
CA LEU A 402 -21.73 5.35 21.79
C LEU A 402 -21.35 5.74 23.23
N ARG A 403 -20.04 5.81 23.53
CA ARG A 403 -19.54 6.26 24.85
C ARG A 403 -19.82 7.73 25.13
N HIS A 404 -19.97 8.55 24.09
CA HIS A 404 -20.26 9.97 24.18
C HIS A 404 -21.72 10.31 23.80
N LEU A 405 -22.56 9.29 23.64
CA LEU A 405 -23.95 9.46 23.28
C LEU A 405 -24.76 9.93 24.51
N PRO A 406 -25.61 10.96 24.38
CA PRO A 406 -26.49 11.40 25.46
C PRO A 406 -27.47 10.32 25.92
N GLU A 407 -27.85 10.35 27.20
CA GLU A 407 -28.79 9.39 27.81
C GLU A 407 -30.12 9.29 27.06
N SER A 408 -30.69 10.42 26.61
CA SER A 408 -31.94 10.43 25.84
C SER A 408 -31.82 9.64 24.54
N CYS A 409 -30.69 9.75 23.85
CA CYS A 409 -30.43 9.02 22.61
C CYS A 409 -30.14 7.53 22.87
N LEU A 410 -29.60 7.19 24.04
CA LEU A 410 -29.48 5.79 24.48
C LEU A 410 -30.86 5.16 24.72
N HIS A 411 -31.84 5.92 25.22
CA HIS A 411 -33.23 5.43 25.34
C HIS A 411 -33.83 5.13 23.97
N THR A 412 -33.65 6.01 22.99
CA THR A 412 -34.05 5.77 21.59
C THR A 412 -33.40 4.51 21.05
N LEU A 413 -32.07 4.36 21.22
CA LEU A 413 -31.32 3.19 20.77
C LEU A 413 -31.83 1.89 21.43
N LEU A 414 -32.10 1.92 22.74
CA LEU A 414 -32.63 0.78 23.48
C LEU A 414 -34.01 0.36 22.96
N LYS A 415 -34.89 1.34 22.68
CA LYS A 415 -36.21 1.10 22.10
C LYS A 415 -36.10 0.43 20.73
N LEU A 416 -35.17 0.90 19.88
CA LEU A 416 -34.92 0.28 18.57
C LEU A 416 -34.41 -1.15 18.70
N PHE A 417 -33.46 -1.41 19.61
CA PHE A 417 -32.98 -2.78 19.86
C PHE A 417 -34.07 -3.70 20.39
N ASN A 418 -34.90 -3.22 21.32
CA ASN A 418 -36.01 -4.00 21.83
C ASN A 418 -37.08 -4.26 20.77
N ASN A 419 -37.32 -3.31 19.87
CA ASN A 419 -38.20 -3.52 18.72
C ASN A 419 -37.65 -4.62 17.79
N ILE A 420 -36.37 -4.58 17.46
CA ILE A 420 -35.71 -5.62 16.66
C ILE A 420 -35.76 -6.98 17.40
N TRP A 421 -35.55 -6.98 18.71
CA TRP A 421 -35.61 -8.19 19.54
C TRP A 421 -36.99 -8.83 19.56
N THR A 422 -38.06 -8.05 19.68
CA THR A 422 -39.44 -8.56 19.76
C THR A 422 -40.01 -8.94 18.40
N THR A 423 -39.71 -8.18 17.35
CA THR A 423 -40.21 -8.45 15.98
C THR A 423 -39.41 -9.53 15.27
N GLY A 424 -38.11 -9.66 15.59
CA GLY A 424 -37.18 -10.49 14.82
C GLY A 424 -36.78 -9.88 13.47
N ASP A 425 -37.18 -8.64 13.19
CA ASP A 425 -36.89 -7.96 11.92
C ASP A 425 -35.45 -7.42 11.91
N ILE A 426 -34.52 -8.28 11.49
CA ILE A 426 -33.09 -7.95 11.45
C ILE A 426 -32.78 -7.02 10.25
N PRO A 427 -32.20 -5.83 10.50
CA PRO A 427 -31.67 -4.92 9.49
C PRO A 427 -30.85 -5.64 8.40
N PRO A 428 -31.13 -5.41 7.09
CA PRO A 428 -30.33 -6.01 6.02
C PRO A 428 -28.84 -5.65 6.12
N SER A 429 -28.53 -4.42 6.53
CA SER A 429 -27.17 -3.92 6.74
C SER A 429 -26.35 -4.75 7.76
N TRP A 430 -27.01 -5.44 8.70
CA TRP A 430 -26.34 -6.28 9.69
C TRP A 430 -25.87 -7.63 9.13
N ARG A 431 -26.36 -8.00 7.94
CA ARG A 431 -25.95 -9.21 7.21
C ARG A 431 -24.68 -8.98 6.39
N GLU A 432 -24.30 -7.73 6.20
CA GLU A 432 -23.11 -7.33 5.46
C GLU A 432 -21.88 -7.23 6.39
N ALA A 433 -20.70 -7.44 5.81
CA ALA A 433 -19.42 -7.34 6.51
C ALA A 433 -18.32 -6.95 5.53
N SER A 434 -17.38 -6.12 5.99
CA SER A 434 -16.16 -5.83 5.24
C SER A 434 -15.14 -6.93 5.54
N VAL A 435 -14.69 -7.67 4.54
CA VAL A 435 -13.69 -8.73 4.74
C VAL A 435 -12.30 -8.20 4.43
N VAL A 436 -11.39 -8.29 5.41
CA VAL A 436 -9.98 -7.97 5.25
C VAL A 436 -9.18 -9.28 5.11
N PRO A 437 -8.64 -9.58 3.91
CA PRO A 437 -7.80 -10.75 3.69
C PRO A 437 -6.44 -10.59 4.40
N ILE A 438 -6.06 -11.55 5.24
CA ILE A 438 -4.75 -11.56 5.91
C ILE A 438 -3.94 -12.80 5.49
N PRO A 439 -2.74 -12.64 4.91
CA PRO A 439 -1.88 -13.76 4.56
C PRO A 439 -1.57 -14.68 5.74
N LYS A 440 -1.60 -15.99 5.53
CA LYS A 440 -1.12 -16.98 6.50
C LYS A 440 0.42 -16.86 6.61
N PRO A 441 0.99 -16.95 7.83
CA PRO A 441 2.44 -16.87 8.00
C PRO A 441 3.17 -18.01 7.27
N GLY A 442 4.19 -17.69 6.47
CA GLY A 442 5.04 -18.68 5.80
C GLY A 442 4.40 -19.41 4.63
N LYS A 443 3.28 -18.89 4.12
CA LYS A 443 2.49 -19.44 3.02
C LYS A 443 2.64 -18.60 1.75
N ASP A 444 2.22 -19.14 0.60
CA ASP A 444 2.37 -18.46 -0.70
C ASP A 444 1.36 -17.31 -0.80
N PRO A 445 1.79 -16.05 -0.81
CA PRO A 445 0.86 -14.92 -0.90
C PRO A 445 0.22 -14.77 -2.30
N SER A 446 0.67 -15.53 -3.31
CA SER A 446 0.02 -15.54 -4.62
C SER A 446 -1.18 -16.49 -4.70
N ASP A 447 -1.34 -17.40 -3.72
CA ASP A 447 -2.48 -18.31 -3.61
C ASP A 447 -3.58 -17.71 -2.73
N PRO A 448 -4.80 -17.48 -3.25
CA PRO A 448 -5.91 -16.95 -2.46
C PRO A 448 -6.32 -17.87 -1.29
N SER A 449 -6.07 -19.19 -1.40
CA SER A 449 -6.35 -20.17 -0.34
C SER A 449 -5.47 -19.97 0.89
N ASP A 450 -4.35 -19.27 0.73
CA ASP A 450 -3.40 -18.96 1.79
C ASP A 450 -3.71 -17.65 2.53
N TYR A 451 -4.89 -17.08 2.31
CA TYR A 451 -5.42 -15.94 3.05
C TYR A 451 -6.45 -16.36 4.11
N ARG A 452 -6.59 -15.54 5.15
CA ARG A 452 -7.67 -15.64 6.14
C ARG A 452 -8.70 -14.53 5.89
N PRO A 453 -10.00 -14.85 5.73
CA PRO A 453 -11.04 -13.83 5.73
C PRO A 453 -11.27 -13.34 7.16
N ILE A 454 -10.88 -12.10 7.48
CA ILE A 454 -11.21 -11.46 8.76
C ILE A 454 -12.36 -10.48 8.53
N PRO A 455 -13.58 -10.79 9.00
CA PRO A 455 -14.72 -9.89 8.82
C PRO A 455 -14.75 -8.79 9.89
N ASP A 456 -14.83 -7.55 9.44
CA ASP A 456 -15.23 -6.39 10.23
C ASP A 456 -16.75 -6.25 10.13
N LEU A 457 -17.42 -6.42 11.27
CA LEU A 457 -18.88 -6.45 11.36
C LEU A 457 -19.42 -5.06 11.76
N PRO A 458 -20.69 -4.76 11.40
CA PRO A 458 -21.38 -3.58 11.92
C PRO A 458 -21.37 -3.54 13.46
N THR A 459 -21.18 -2.35 14.01
CA THR A 459 -21.07 -2.11 15.46
C THR A 459 -22.36 -2.45 16.20
N PHE A 460 -23.52 -2.19 15.58
CA PHE A 460 -24.81 -2.49 16.19
C PHE A 460 -25.26 -3.95 16.07
N ARG A 461 -24.54 -4.79 15.34
CA ARG A 461 -24.94 -6.18 15.11
C ARG A 461 -24.91 -7.01 16.40
N PHE A 462 -26.02 -7.69 16.72
CA PHE A 462 -26.04 -8.70 17.78
C PHE A 462 -25.01 -9.80 17.53
N ARG A 463 -24.16 -10.07 18.54
CA ARG A 463 -23.26 -11.22 18.55
C ARG A 463 -23.76 -12.25 19.54
N ARG A 464 -23.82 -13.50 19.09
CA ARG A 464 -23.95 -14.64 19.99
C ARG A 464 -22.62 -14.80 20.71
N GLU A 465 -22.58 -14.56 22.03
CA GLU A 465 -21.40 -14.91 22.81
C GLU A 465 -21.21 -16.43 22.76
N LYS A 466 -20.00 -16.88 22.43
CA LYS A 466 -19.61 -18.25 22.73
C LYS A 466 -19.43 -18.30 24.24
N SER A 467 -20.39 -18.89 24.94
CA SER A 467 -20.16 -19.41 26.29
C SER A 467 -18.90 -20.27 26.25
N ARG A 468 -17.87 -19.84 26.97
CA ARG A 468 -16.61 -20.57 27.12
C ARG A 468 -16.72 -21.63 28.18
#